data_AF-A0A3E0H6M7-F1
#
_entry.id   AF-A0A3E0H6M7-F1
#
_cell.length_a   1.000
_cell.length_b   1.000
_cell.length_c   1.000
_cell.angle_alpha   90.00
_cell.angle_beta   90.00
_cell.angle_gamma   90.00
#
_symmetry.space_group_name_H-M   'P 1'
#
loop_
_entity.id
_entity.type
_entity.pdbx_description
1 polymer ?
#
loop_
_entity_poly.entity_id
_entity_poly.type
_entity_poly.pdbx_seq_one_letter_code
_entity_poly.pdbx_strand_id
1 'polypeptide(L)'
;MKILHSVMVIGVAMISTSALAMEASAPTKPGDQAEAWLNVQASGALASSNPQAAKTIQRDKAAERLMKTYDFPIKESYYGDNFTPGQ
;
A
#
# COMPACT_ATOMS: atom_id res chain seq x y z
N MET A 1 -14.82 7.11 -48.27
CA MET A 1 -13.62 6.71 -47.49
C MET A 1 -12.85 7.85 -46.83
N LYS A 2 -12.75 9.06 -47.41
CA LYS A 2 -11.92 10.17 -46.85
C LYS A 2 -12.35 10.65 -45.44
N ILE A 3 -13.65 10.69 -45.17
CA ILE A 3 -14.22 11.15 -43.90
C ILE A 3 -13.90 10.17 -42.75
N LEU A 4 -13.94 8.87 -43.03
CA LEU A 4 -13.64 7.82 -42.03
C LEU A 4 -12.17 7.84 -41.60
N HIS A 5 -11.24 8.07 -42.54
CA HIS A 5 -9.82 8.23 -42.22
C HIS A 5 -9.55 9.49 -41.40
N SER A 6 -10.27 10.59 -41.69
CA SER A 6 -10.12 11.84 -40.92
C SER A 6 -10.60 11.71 -39.48
N VAL A 7 -11.70 10.99 -39.24
CA VAL A 7 -12.22 10.73 -37.88
C VAL A 7 -11.26 9.82 -37.10
N MET A 8 -10.67 8.81 -37.76
CA MET A 8 -9.71 7.91 -37.14
C MET A 8 -8.40 8.63 -36.76
N VAL A 9 -7.90 9.54 -37.59
CA VAL A 9 -6.69 10.32 -37.29
C VAL A 9 -6.93 11.30 -36.14
N ILE A 10 -8.10 11.94 -36.07
CA ILE A 10 -8.46 12.82 -34.95
C ILE A 10 -8.63 12.02 -33.65
N GLY A 11 -9.22 10.83 -33.72
CA GLY A 11 -9.37 9.94 -32.55
C GLY A 11 -8.03 9.48 -31.97
N VAL A 12 -7.05 9.14 -32.82
CA VAL A 12 -5.71 8.75 -32.37
C VAL A 12 -4.93 9.96 -31.81
N ALA A 13 -5.10 11.15 -32.37
CA ALA A 13 -4.45 12.36 -31.86
C ALA A 13 -4.95 12.76 -30.45
N MET A 14 -6.22 12.52 -30.14
CA MET A 14 -6.81 12.82 -28.82
C MET A 14 -6.35 11.87 -27.71
N ILE A 15 -5.90 10.65 -28.05
CA ILE A 15 -5.43 9.67 -27.03
C ILE A 15 -4.01 10.01 -26.56
N SER A 16 -3.19 10.65 -27.40
CA SER A 16 -1.78 10.94 -27.11
C SER A 16 -1.52 12.03 -26.05
N THR A 17 -2.55 12.75 -25.57
CA THR A 17 -2.34 13.90 -24.66
C THR A 17 -2.43 13.53 -23.17
N SER A 18 -2.58 12.26 -22.81
CA SER A 18 -2.73 11.84 -21.40
C SER A 18 -1.42 11.47 -20.70
N ALA A 19 -0.26 11.86 -21.26
CA ALA A 19 1.00 11.81 -20.53
C ALA A 19 1.13 13.07 -19.68
N LEU A 20 0.39 13.11 -18.56
CA LEU A 20 0.72 14.01 -17.46
C LEU A 20 2.15 13.71 -17.05
N ALA A 21 3.07 14.63 -17.38
CA ALA A 21 4.38 14.67 -16.80
C ALA A 21 4.18 14.74 -15.28
N MET A 22 4.37 13.60 -14.61
CA MET A 22 4.67 13.61 -13.19
C MET A 22 5.97 14.39 -13.12
N GLU A 23 5.91 15.63 -12.64
CA GLU A 23 7.08 16.45 -12.32
C GLU A 23 8.13 15.50 -11.75
N ALA A 24 9.31 15.42 -12.37
CA ALA A 24 10.39 14.61 -11.82
C ALA A 24 10.72 15.21 -10.46
N SER A 25 10.10 14.67 -9.41
CA SER A 25 10.32 15.14 -8.05
C SER A 25 11.82 15.04 -7.80
N ALA A 26 12.36 16.05 -7.11
CA ALA A 26 13.73 16.04 -6.62
C ALA A 26 14.12 14.63 -6.13
N PRO A 27 15.38 14.19 -6.31
CA PRO A 27 15.78 12.84 -6.00
C PRO A 27 15.34 12.47 -4.59
N THR A 28 14.42 11.51 -4.52
CA THR A 28 13.83 11.01 -3.29
C THR A 28 14.96 10.57 -2.37
N LYS A 29 15.09 11.20 -1.21
CA LYS A 29 16.06 10.76 -0.21
C LYS A 29 15.66 9.37 0.28
N PRO A 30 16.62 8.54 0.72
CA PRO A 30 16.29 7.33 1.44
C PRO A 30 15.38 7.66 2.62
N GLY A 31 14.16 7.11 2.63
CA GLY A 31 13.18 7.32 3.70
C GLY A 31 11.97 8.19 3.32
N ASP A 32 12.06 9.06 2.32
CA ASP A 32 10.95 9.97 1.94
C ASP A 32 9.69 9.19 1.53
N GLN A 33 9.86 8.06 0.85
CA GLN A 33 8.74 7.20 0.49
C GLN A 33 8.10 6.55 1.73
N ALA A 34 8.91 6.16 2.72
CA ALA A 34 8.40 5.58 3.96
C ALA A 34 7.63 6.63 4.77
N GLU A 35 8.14 7.86 4.86
CA GLU A 35 7.44 8.97 5.49
C GLU A 35 6.12 9.32 4.78
N ALA A 36 6.13 9.34 3.44
CA ALA A 36 4.91 9.52 2.65
C ALA A 36 3.86 8.43 2.97
N TRP A 37 4.28 7.17 3.06
CA TRP A 37 3.40 6.06 3.44
C TRP A 37 2.87 6.19 4.87
N LEU A 38 3.70 6.62 5.81
CA LEU A 38 3.28 6.85 7.20
C LEU A 38 2.26 7.98 7.30
N ASN A 39 2.47 9.07 6.55
CA ASN A 39 1.55 10.20 6.52
C ASN A 39 0.18 9.81 5.92
N VAL A 40 0.18 9.00 4.85
CA VAL A 40 -1.07 8.47 4.26
C VAL A 40 -1.81 7.56 5.24
N GLN A 41 -1.09 6.70 5.96
CA GLN A 41 -1.69 5.81 6.96
C GLN A 41 -2.26 6.58 8.15
N ALA A 42 -1.50 7.53 8.70
CA ALA A 42 -1.88 8.33 9.86
C ALA A 42 -3.09 9.24 9.55
N SER A 43 -3.11 9.85 8.36
CA SER A 43 -4.23 10.68 7.91
C SER A 43 -5.47 9.85 7.54
N GLY A 44 -5.31 8.56 7.28
CA GLY A 44 -6.40 7.73 6.76
C GLY A 44 -6.88 8.16 5.37
N ALA A 45 -6.07 8.91 4.60
CA ALA A 45 -6.48 9.45 3.31
C ALA A 45 -6.90 8.37 2.29
N LEU A 46 -6.36 7.16 2.42
CA LEU A 46 -6.72 5.98 1.61
C LEU A 46 -7.54 4.94 2.39
N ALA A 47 -8.16 5.34 3.51
CA ALA A 47 -9.05 4.44 4.24
C ALA A 47 -10.29 4.10 3.38
N SER A 48 -10.74 2.84 3.48
CA SER A 48 -11.98 2.41 2.84
C SER A 48 -13.16 3.26 3.30
N SER A 49 -13.98 3.72 2.34
CA SER A 49 -15.26 4.39 2.64
C SER A 49 -16.30 3.47 3.26
N ASN A 50 -16.11 2.14 3.16
CA ASN A 50 -16.91 1.14 3.84
C ASN A 50 -16.17 0.64 5.08
N PRO A 51 -16.45 1.17 6.28
CA PRO A 51 -15.83 0.72 7.51
C PRO A 51 -16.27 -0.70 7.84
N GLN A 52 -15.31 -1.60 8.02
CA GLN A 52 -15.59 -2.96 8.51
C GLN A 52 -15.87 -2.90 10.01
N ALA A 53 -17.14 -2.70 10.38
CA ALA A 53 -17.58 -2.75 11.75
C ALA A 53 -17.47 -4.19 12.28
N ALA A 54 -16.39 -4.51 12.98
CA ALA A 54 -16.30 -5.73 13.76
C ALA A 54 -17.18 -5.59 15.01
N LYS A 55 -18.08 -6.57 15.24
CA LYS A 55 -18.85 -6.62 16.50
C LYS A 55 -17.87 -6.72 17.68
N THR A 56 -18.24 -6.21 18.86
CA THR A 56 -17.39 -6.25 20.08
C THR A 56 -16.82 -7.65 20.32
N ILE A 57 -17.65 -8.69 20.24
CA ILE A 57 -17.25 -10.10 20.39
C ILE A 57 -16.16 -10.52 19.39
N GLN A 58 -16.20 -10.02 18.15
CA GLN A 58 -15.19 -10.35 17.14
C GLN A 58 -13.86 -9.64 17.43
N ARG A 59 -13.92 -8.40 17.94
CA ARG A 59 -12.74 -7.67 18.39
C ARG A 59 -12.07 -8.38 19.57
N ASP A 60 -12.86 -8.80 20.55
CA ASP A 60 -12.35 -9.50 21.74
C ASP A 60 -11.69 -10.83 21.36
N LYS A 61 -12.32 -11.62 20.48
CA LYS A 61 -11.71 -12.85 19.95
C LYS A 61 -10.45 -12.60 19.13
N ALA A 62 -10.36 -11.49 18.43
CA ALA A 62 -9.15 -11.13 17.69
C ALA A 62 -8.01 -10.76 18.65
N ALA A 63 -8.32 -10.00 19.72
CA ALA A 63 -7.36 -9.67 20.77
C ALA A 63 -6.87 -10.93 21.49
N GLU A 64 -7.77 -11.85 21.84
CA GLU A 64 -7.42 -13.15 22.43
C GLU A 64 -6.48 -13.95 21.52
N ARG A 65 -6.77 -14.05 20.22
CA ARG A 65 -5.91 -14.73 19.25
C ARG A 65 -4.54 -14.08 19.11
N LEU A 66 -4.46 -12.76 19.16
CA LEU A 66 -3.20 -12.04 19.16
C LEU A 66 -2.38 -12.40 20.39
N MET A 67 -2.98 -12.37 21.59
CA MET A 67 -2.30 -12.75 22.83
C MET A 67 -1.79 -14.19 22.77
N LYS A 68 -2.62 -15.12 22.29
CA LYS A 68 -2.25 -16.53 22.12
C LYS A 68 -1.06 -16.76 21.16
N THR A 69 -0.77 -15.80 20.28
CA THR A 69 0.38 -15.90 19.36
C THR A 69 1.71 -15.87 20.12
N TYR A 70 1.75 -15.20 21.28
CA TYR A 70 2.95 -15.13 22.14
C TYR A 70 3.19 -16.41 22.95
N ASP A 71 2.20 -17.30 23.05
CA ASP A 71 2.37 -18.61 23.71
C ASP A 71 3.25 -19.56 22.89
N PHE A 72 3.42 -19.28 21.59
CA PHE A 72 4.23 -20.12 20.70
C PHE A 72 5.66 -19.58 20.63
N PRO A 73 6.68 -20.41 20.91
CA PRO A 73 8.06 -20.00 20.71
C PRO A 73 8.30 -19.70 19.23
N ILE A 74 9.08 -18.66 18.96
CA ILE A 74 9.56 -18.36 17.61
C ILE A 74 10.45 -19.53 17.19
N LYS A 75 10.21 -20.11 16.00
CA LYS A 75 11.04 -21.22 15.51
C LYS A 75 12.47 -20.75 15.28
N GLU A 76 13.42 -21.61 15.61
CA GLU A 76 14.85 -21.35 15.43
C GLU A 76 15.22 -20.95 14.00
N SER A 77 14.49 -21.43 12.99
CA SER A 77 14.70 -21.08 11.57
C SER A 77 14.46 -19.60 11.23
N TYR A 78 13.78 -18.84 12.09
CA TYR A 78 13.55 -17.40 11.88
C TYR A 78 14.64 -16.53 12.50
N TYR A 79 15.51 -17.12 13.31
CA TYR A 79 16.67 -16.43 13.83
C TYR A 79 17.69 -16.34 12.70
N GLY A 80 18.05 -15.10 12.32
CA GLY A 80 19.21 -14.90 11.44
C GLY A 80 20.49 -15.33 12.17
N ASP A 81 21.59 -15.48 11.43
CA ASP A 81 22.89 -15.94 11.97
C ASP A 81 23.40 -15.14 13.19
N ASN A 82 22.84 -13.95 13.44
CA ASN A 82 23.20 -13.04 14.52
C ASN A 82 22.19 -12.98 15.69
N PHE A 83 21.16 -13.84 15.73
CA PHE A 83 20.20 -13.83 16.84
C PHE A 83 20.54 -14.92 17.85
N THR A 84 20.87 -14.53 19.08
CA THR A 84 21.06 -15.44 20.22
C THR A 84 19.88 -15.26 21.18
N PRO A 85 18.99 -16.25 21.36
CA PRO A 85 17.93 -16.16 22.35
C PRO A 85 18.52 -16.11 23.76
N GLY A 86 18.20 -15.07 24.55
CA GLY A 86 18.52 -15.01 25.98
C GLY A 86 19.89 -14.45 26.38
N GLN A 87 20.50 -13.59 25.57
CA GLN A 87 21.61 -12.70 25.97
C GLN A 87 21.11 -11.26 26.11
#